data_AF-A0A932JBG0-F1
#
_entry.id   AF-A0A932JBG0-F1
#
_cell.length_a   1.000
_cell.length_b   1.000
_cell.length_c   1.000
_cell.angle_alpha   90.00
_cell.angle_beta   90.00
_cell.angle_gamma   90.00
#
_symmetry.space_group_name_H-M   'P 1'
#
loop_
_entity.id
_entity.type
_entity.pdbx_description
1 polymer ?
#
loop_
_entity_poly.entity_id
_entity_poly.type
_entity_poly.pdbx_seq_one_letter_code
_entity_poly.pdbx_strand_id
1 'polypeptide(L)'
;MTTITTTPTKTTGLDTSQAKSLGGLGFDWLMAALGAWLIGGLYLDGWAHTHNPNLETFFTPWHGALYSGFLIQAAVLAGLFVRNLRRGHSFTAAMPSGYGLSLLGAAIFMVGGVGDMIWHILFGIEIGVEALLSPTHLMLAFGGVLLITGPLRAGLKRANDASWLSYFPFLISATLLFSILTFFTDYASPLGGTWITSVDRPGQGYVFVTQALGITAFLFQSALLTAIVLVLIRNHKLRPGALTFMLTINSALMVVMHDIFFGANPALLFVTGVLAGVAADVLVWRLKPSIINIRALRLFSAALPAILYLFYFLAALFTVGLWWSIHLWTGAVVLCGVMGWLVSYLVVPSNVEKVSLFE
;
A
#
# COMPACT_ATOMS: atom_id res chain seq x y z
N MET A 1 21.38 -44.34 -48.38
CA MET A 1 22.29 -43.18 -48.30
C MET A 1 21.43 -41.94 -48.25
N THR A 2 21.07 -41.47 -47.05
CA THR A 2 20.44 -40.16 -46.86
C THR A 2 20.71 -39.72 -45.43
N THR A 3 21.82 -39.00 -45.25
CA THR A 3 22.20 -38.40 -43.97
C THR A 3 21.47 -37.06 -43.88
N ILE A 4 20.54 -36.93 -42.93
CA ILE A 4 19.86 -35.65 -42.65
C ILE A 4 20.76 -34.87 -41.71
N THR A 5 21.45 -33.87 -42.25
CA THR A 5 22.28 -32.93 -41.48
C THR A 5 21.37 -31.88 -40.86
N THR A 6 21.02 -32.04 -39.58
CA THR A 6 20.34 -30.99 -38.82
C THR A 6 21.33 -29.87 -38.52
N THR A 7 21.13 -28.71 -39.14
CA THR A 7 21.85 -27.47 -38.81
C THR A 7 21.39 -27.00 -37.43
N PRO A 8 22.29 -26.71 -36.47
CA PRO A 8 21.87 -26.18 -35.19
C PRO A 8 21.37 -24.74 -35.38
N THR A 9 20.09 -24.53 -35.13
CA THR A 9 19.48 -23.20 -34.98
C THR A 9 20.25 -22.45 -33.91
N LYS A 10 20.93 -21.38 -34.34
CA LYS A 10 21.61 -20.42 -33.48
C LYS A 10 20.53 -19.76 -32.62
N THR A 11 20.28 -20.28 -31.42
CA THR A 11 19.52 -19.58 -30.39
C THR A 11 20.30 -18.31 -30.11
N THR A 12 19.81 -17.18 -30.62
CA THR A 12 20.26 -15.85 -30.24
C THR A 12 19.96 -15.71 -28.76
N GLY A 13 20.93 -16.07 -27.92
CA GLY A 13 20.91 -15.74 -26.50
C GLY A 13 20.74 -14.23 -26.42
N LEU A 14 19.58 -13.77 -25.96
CA LEU A 14 19.41 -12.40 -25.51
C LEU A 14 20.53 -12.16 -24.50
N ASP A 15 21.42 -11.24 -24.87
CA ASP A 15 22.61 -10.95 -24.13
C ASP A 15 22.22 -10.55 -22.69
N THR A 16 22.48 -11.44 -21.74
CA THR A 16 22.23 -11.21 -20.31
C THR A 16 22.92 -9.94 -19.79
N SER A 17 23.90 -9.40 -20.53
CA SER A 17 24.52 -8.09 -20.27
C SER A 17 23.58 -6.91 -20.59
N GLN A 18 22.77 -6.98 -21.65
CA GLN A 18 21.79 -5.93 -22.01
C GLN A 18 20.66 -5.84 -20.99
N ALA A 19 20.17 -6.99 -20.50
CA ALA A 19 19.15 -7.04 -19.44
C ALA A 19 19.64 -6.42 -18.11
N LYS A 20 20.94 -6.51 -17.81
CA LYS A 20 21.57 -5.85 -16.63
C LYS A 20 21.68 -4.33 -16.76
N SER A 21 21.65 -3.79 -17.98
CA SER A 21 21.93 -2.36 -18.24
C SER A 21 20.70 -1.43 -18.21
N LEU A 22 19.50 -2.00 -18.28
CA LEU A 22 18.24 -1.24 -18.39
C LEU A 22 17.55 -1.05 -17.04
N GLY A 23 17.81 -1.95 -16.08
CA GLY A 23 17.33 -1.89 -14.71
C GLY A 23 18.00 -2.97 -13.89
N GLY A 24 18.19 -2.71 -12.61
CA GLY A 24 18.90 -3.59 -11.70
C GLY A 24 18.61 -3.22 -10.26
N LEU A 25 19.21 -3.96 -9.33
CA LEU A 25 18.86 -3.84 -7.93
C LEU A 25 19.06 -2.44 -7.36
N GLY A 26 20.14 -1.75 -7.75
CA GLY A 26 20.39 -0.36 -7.34
C GLY A 26 19.32 0.61 -7.84
N PHE A 27 18.77 0.37 -9.04
CA PHE A 27 17.66 1.17 -9.56
C PHE A 27 16.38 0.96 -8.76
N ASP A 28 16.09 -0.28 -8.35
CA ASP A 28 14.92 -0.53 -7.51
C ASP A 28 15.02 0.13 -6.14
N TRP A 29 16.21 0.12 -5.54
CA TRP A 29 16.47 0.85 -4.30
C TRP A 29 16.28 2.35 -4.45
N LEU A 30 16.82 2.94 -5.51
CA LEU A 30 16.62 4.36 -5.82
C LEU A 30 15.12 4.67 -5.95
N MET A 31 14.40 3.86 -6.72
CA MET A 31 12.97 4.08 -6.96
C MET A 31 12.12 3.86 -5.70
N ALA A 32 12.47 2.89 -4.86
CA ALA A 32 11.82 2.67 -3.57
C ALA A 32 12.08 3.84 -2.60
N ALA A 33 13.31 4.36 -2.54
CA ALA A 33 13.67 5.50 -1.71
C ALA A 33 12.96 6.79 -2.16
N LEU A 34 12.91 7.05 -3.47
CA LEU A 34 12.18 8.20 -4.02
C LEU A 34 10.67 8.07 -3.83
N GLY A 35 10.12 6.85 -3.94
CA GLY A 35 8.73 6.58 -3.58
C GLY A 35 8.46 6.84 -2.09
N ALA A 36 9.39 6.45 -1.21
CA ALA A 36 9.27 6.72 0.22
C ALA A 36 9.37 8.22 0.54
N TRP A 37 10.19 8.98 -0.19
CA TRP A 37 10.18 10.45 -0.12
C TRP A 37 8.81 10.98 -0.51
N LEU A 38 8.31 10.63 -1.69
CA LEU A 38 7.01 11.12 -2.18
C LEU A 38 5.87 10.84 -1.18
N ILE A 39 5.76 9.61 -0.69
CA ILE A 39 4.71 9.23 0.28
C ILE A 39 4.97 9.85 1.66
N GLY A 40 6.23 9.97 2.09
CA GLY A 40 6.56 10.70 3.31
C GLY A 40 6.13 12.17 3.22
N GLY A 41 6.33 12.81 2.06
CA GLY A 41 5.84 14.15 1.76
C GLY A 41 4.31 14.24 1.79
N LEU A 42 3.60 13.25 1.24
CA LEU A 42 2.14 13.13 1.31
C LEU A 42 1.61 13.08 2.74
N TYR A 43 2.19 12.23 3.58
CA TYR A 43 1.79 12.16 4.99
C TYR A 43 2.15 13.41 5.78
N LEU A 44 3.28 14.04 5.45
CA LEU A 44 3.67 15.30 6.09
C LEU A 44 2.74 16.46 5.69
N ASP A 45 2.23 16.44 4.47
CA ASP A 45 1.23 17.39 3.98
C ASP A 45 -0.15 17.15 4.63
N GLY A 46 -0.60 15.90 4.70
CA GLY A 46 -1.80 15.55 5.47
C GLY A 46 -1.69 15.89 6.96
N TRP A 47 -0.51 15.75 7.54
CA TRP A 47 -0.22 16.18 8.91
C TRP A 47 -0.40 17.69 9.05
N ALA A 48 0.12 18.48 8.10
CA ALA A 48 0.01 19.94 8.14
C ALA A 48 -1.44 20.42 8.05
N HIS A 49 -2.25 19.82 7.16
CA HIS A 49 -3.68 20.13 7.07
C HIS A 49 -4.46 19.71 8.32
N THR A 50 -4.06 18.62 8.97
CA THR A 50 -4.65 18.17 10.24
C THR A 50 -4.32 19.11 11.40
N HIS A 51 -3.10 19.65 11.44
CA HIS A 51 -2.60 20.48 12.55
C HIS A 51 -2.84 21.98 12.35
N ASN A 52 -3.06 22.40 11.10
CA ASN A 52 -3.32 23.78 10.76
C ASN A 52 -4.57 23.88 9.87
N PRO A 53 -5.77 23.93 10.48
CA PRO A 53 -7.03 24.02 9.75
C PRO A 53 -7.19 25.28 8.89
N ASN A 54 -6.35 26.31 9.10
CA ASN A 54 -6.38 27.58 8.36
C ASN A 54 -5.35 27.60 7.21
N LEU A 55 -4.84 26.45 6.78
CA LEU A 55 -3.87 26.34 5.69
C LEU A 55 -4.57 26.54 4.33
N GLU A 56 -4.75 27.80 3.95
CA GLU A 56 -5.55 28.22 2.78
C GLU A 56 -4.70 28.57 1.54
N THR A 57 -3.52 27.95 1.36
CA THR A 57 -2.68 28.20 0.19
C THR A 57 -2.10 26.92 -0.40
N PHE A 58 -2.01 26.87 -1.73
CA PHE A 58 -1.38 25.77 -2.45
C PHE A 58 0.15 25.72 -2.25
N PHE A 59 0.82 26.87 -2.16
CA PHE A 59 2.28 26.90 -2.04
C PHE A 59 2.71 26.82 -0.57
N THR A 60 2.89 25.60 -0.08
CA THR A 60 3.34 25.31 1.29
C THR A 60 4.69 24.58 1.28
N PRO A 61 5.47 24.65 2.38
CA PRO A 61 6.68 23.82 2.52
C PRO A 61 6.40 22.32 2.39
N TRP A 62 5.20 21.88 2.78
CA TRP A 62 4.77 20.48 2.76
C TRP A 62 4.47 19.98 1.35
N HIS A 63 3.73 20.76 0.57
CA HIS A 63 3.63 20.58 -0.88
C HIS A 63 5.03 20.58 -1.52
N GLY A 64 5.92 21.48 -1.10
CA GLY A 64 7.32 21.48 -1.54
C GLY A 64 8.04 20.15 -1.30
N ALA A 65 7.86 19.54 -0.12
CA ALA A 65 8.44 18.23 0.21
C ALA A 65 7.85 17.11 -0.65
N LEU A 66 6.53 17.09 -0.86
CA LEU A 66 5.83 16.12 -1.73
C LEU A 66 6.28 16.24 -3.19
N TYR A 67 6.16 17.44 -3.77
CA TYR A 67 6.42 17.68 -5.19
C TYR A 67 7.91 17.58 -5.52
N SER A 68 8.82 17.88 -4.59
CA SER A 68 10.26 17.63 -4.82
C SER A 68 10.58 16.13 -4.94
N GLY A 69 10.00 15.29 -4.10
CA GLY A 69 10.12 13.83 -4.20
C GLY A 69 9.60 13.31 -5.55
N PHE A 70 8.43 13.81 -5.97
CA PHE A 70 7.87 13.53 -7.30
C PHE A 70 8.79 13.97 -8.43
N LEU A 71 9.25 15.24 -8.44
CA LEU A 71 10.04 15.81 -9.53
C LEU A 71 11.35 15.05 -9.74
N ILE A 72 12.05 14.68 -8.65
CA ILE A 72 13.28 13.90 -8.73
C ILE A 72 12.99 12.51 -9.32
N GLN A 73 11.93 11.85 -8.86
CA GLN A 73 11.54 10.53 -9.35
C GLN A 73 11.13 10.54 -10.84
N ALA A 74 10.34 11.53 -11.24
CA ALA A 74 9.94 11.75 -12.62
C ALA A 74 11.15 12.05 -13.52
N ALA A 75 12.08 12.90 -13.07
CA ALA A 75 13.30 13.22 -13.81
C ALA A 75 14.20 12.00 -14.02
N VAL A 76 14.35 11.13 -13.01
CA VAL A 76 15.09 9.88 -13.12
C VAL A 76 14.46 8.96 -14.18
N LEU A 77 13.14 8.78 -14.13
CA LEU A 77 12.42 7.94 -15.09
C LEU A 77 12.47 8.50 -16.53
N ALA A 78 12.19 9.79 -16.69
CA ALA A 78 12.22 10.46 -17.99
C ALA A 78 13.65 10.48 -18.56
N GLY A 79 14.66 10.76 -17.73
CA GLY A 79 16.06 10.73 -18.12
C GLY A 79 16.52 9.34 -18.57
N LEU A 80 16.12 8.29 -17.84
CA LEU A 80 16.39 6.90 -18.24
C LEU A 80 15.72 6.57 -19.58
N PHE A 81 14.44 6.93 -19.72
CA PHE A 81 13.67 6.69 -20.93
C PHE A 81 14.29 7.37 -22.15
N VAL A 82 14.57 8.68 -22.07
CA VAL A 82 15.20 9.45 -23.16
C VAL A 82 16.59 8.91 -23.48
N ARG A 83 17.39 8.57 -22.47
CA ARG A 83 18.72 7.97 -22.68
C ARG A 83 18.62 6.66 -23.47
N ASN A 84 17.66 5.80 -23.14
CA ASN A 84 17.51 4.50 -23.80
C ASN A 84 16.98 4.65 -25.22
N LEU A 85 16.04 5.59 -25.47
CA LEU A 85 15.63 5.94 -26.84
C LEU A 85 16.82 6.43 -27.67
N ARG A 86 17.66 7.32 -27.14
CA ARG A 86 18.87 7.81 -27.82
C ARG A 86 19.91 6.72 -28.10
N ARG A 87 19.87 5.61 -27.36
CA ARG A 87 20.71 4.42 -27.58
C ARG A 87 20.08 3.41 -28.55
N GLY A 88 18.92 3.73 -29.15
CA GLY A 88 18.27 2.90 -30.15
C GLY A 88 17.29 1.85 -29.60
N HIS A 89 16.97 1.89 -28.30
CA HIS A 89 15.90 1.04 -27.77
C HIS A 89 14.54 1.49 -28.31
N SER A 90 13.65 0.53 -28.60
CA SER A 90 12.26 0.84 -28.95
C SER A 90 11.52 1.46 -27.77
N PHE A 91 10.42 2.18 -28.05
CA PHE A 91 9.58 2.81 -27.03
C PHE A 91 9.15 1.80 -25.93
N THR A 92 8.76 0.60 -26.32
CA THR A 92 8.30 -0.46 -25.41
C THR A 92 9.43 -1.10 -24.59
N ALA A 93 10.68 -1.01 -25.07
CA ALA A 93 11.87 -1.56 -24.42
C ALA A 93 12.72 -0.51 -23.70
N ALA A 94 12.36 0.77 -23.79
CA ALA A 94 13.13 1.88 -23.23
C ALA A 94 13.02 1.99 -21.70
N MET A 95 12.09 1.27 -21.06
CA MET A 95 11.98 1.17 -19.61
C MET A 95 12.29 -0.24 -19.10
N PRO A 96 12.94 -0.37 -17.93
CA PRO A 96 13.07 -1.66 -17.28
C PRO A 96 11.70 -2.29 -16.95
N SER A 97 11.68 -3.62 -16.92
CA SER A 97 10.47 -4.39 -16.65
C SER A 97 9.86 -4.00 -15.30
N GLY A 98 8.58 -3.61 -15.32
CA GLY A 98 7.85 -3.14 -14.13
C GLY A 98 7.73 -1.61 -14.01
N TYR A 99 8.53 -0.84 -14.77
CA TYR A 99 8.58 0.62 -14.69
C TYR A 99 7.88 1.37 -15.81
N GLY A 100 7.40 0.70 -16.86
CA GLY A 100 6.61 1.36 -17.91
C GLY A 100 5.38 2.09 -17.35
N LEU A 101 4.64 1.44 -16.44
CA LEU A 101 3.53 2.06 -15.73
C LEU A 101 3.98 3.15 -14.74
N SER A 102 5.21 3.10 -14.21
CA SER A 102 5.73 4.19 -13.38
C SER A 102 5.97 5.46 -14.20
N LEU A 103 6.46 5.32 -15.43
CA LEU A 103 6.62 6.47 -16.33
C LEU A 103 5.26 7.07 -16.71
N LEU A 104 4.25 6.23 -17.00
CA LEU A 104 2.88 6.70 -17.21
C LEU A 104 2.32 7.38 -15.95
N GLY A 105 2.53 6.78 -14.78
CA GLY A 105 2.15 7.35 -13.49
C GLY A 105 2.76 8.73 -13.26
N ALA A 106 4.04 8.93 -13.61
CA ALA A 106 4.70 10.22 -13.53
C ALA A 106 4.03 11.29 -14.42
N ALA A 107 3.64 10.92 -15.65
CA ALA A 107 2.93 11.83 -16.55
C ALA A 107 1.53 12.19 -16.02
N ILE A 108 0.78 11.20 -15.54
CA ILE A 108 -0.54 11.40 -14.93
C ILE A 108 -0.42 12.29 -13.69
N PHE A 109 0.56 12.04 -12.81
CA PHE A 109 0.79 12.84 -11.62
C PHE A 109 1.17 14.28 -11.97
N MET A 110 1.99 14.50 -13.00
CA MET A 110 2.32 15.84 -13.49
C MET A 110 1.07 16.61 -13.91
N VAL A 111 0.23 15.99 -14.75
CA VAL A 111 -1.04 16.60 -15.20
C VAL A 111 -1.98 16.80 -14.01
N GLY A 112 -2.05 15.83 -13.10
CA GLY A 112 -2.80 15.90 -11.87
C GLY A 112 -2.40 17.11 -11.02
N GLY A 113 -1.10 17.33 -10.78
CA GLY A 113 -0.62 18.44 -9.93
C GLY A 113 -0.79 19.82 -10.55
N VAL A 114 -0.62 19.94 -11.88
CA VAL A 114 -0.98 21.19 -12.59
C VAL A 114 -2.49 21.42 -12.53
N GLY A 115 -3.27 20.36 -12.75
CA GLY A 115 -4.72 20.39 -12.64
C GLY A 115 -5.18 20.78 -11.25
N ASP A 116 -4.52 20.27 -10.21
CA ASP A 116 -4.79 20.53 -8.80
C ASP A 116 -4.56 21.99 -8.44
N MET A 117 -3.43 22.56 -8.86
CA MET A 117 -3.19 24.00 -8.74
C MET A 117 -4.29 24.83 -9.40
N ILE A 118 -4.68 24.48 -10.64
CA ILE A 118 -5.76 25.17 -11.37
C ILE A 118 -7.10 25.01 -10.63
N TRP A 119 -7.37 23.81 -10.12
CA TRP A 119 -8.59 23.48 -9.39
C TRP A 119 -8.72 24.35 -8.14
N HIS A 120 -7.65 24.47 -7.36
CA HIS A 120 -7.61 25.35 -6.19
C HIS A 120 -7.79 26.84 -6.53
N ILE A 121 -7.25 27.31 -7.67
CA ILE A 121 -7.46 28.69 -8.13
C ILE A 121 -8.93 28.95 -8.48
N LEU A 122 -9.61 27.96 -9.06
CA LEU A 122 -10.99 28.12 -9.55
C LEU A 122 -12.05 27.85 -8.47
N PHE A 123 -11.82 26.88 -7.59
CA PHE A 123 -12.83 26.33 -6.68
C PHE A 123 -12.45 26.46 -5.19
N GLY A 124 -11.24 26.93 -4.87
CA GLY A 124 -10.74 27.00 -3.49
C GLY A 124 -10.12 25.71 -2.99
N ILE A 125 -9.77 25.67 -1.70
CA ILE A 125 -9.19 24.48 -1.06
C ILE A 125 -10.30 23.66 -0.41
N GLU A 126 -10.33 22.38 -0.71
CA GLU A 126 -11.32 21.46 -0.16
C GLU A 126 -11.09 21.20 1.33
N ILE A 127 -12.18 21.01 2.07
CA ILE A 127 -12.16 20.79 3.53
C ILE A 127 -12.75 19.41 3.84
N GLY A 128 -12.13 18.71 4.80
CA GLY A 128 -12.62 17.42 5.28
C GLY A 128 -12.50 16.32 4.23
N VAL A 129 -13.57 15.57 3.99
CA VAL A 129 -13.55 14.40 3.08
C VAL A 129 -13.32 14.82 1.62
N GLU A 130 -13.75 16.02 1.22
CA GLU A 130 -13.58 16.51 -0.15
C GLU A 130 -12.11 16.64 -0.54
N ALA A 131 -11.23 16.94 0.41
CA ALA A 131 -9.78 17.02 0.19
C ALA A 131 -9.17 15.70 -0.30
N LEU A 132 -9.79 14.56 0.01
CA LEU A 132 -9.35 13.25 -0.46
C LEU A 132 -10.04 12.82 -1.77
N LEU A 133 -11.21 13.39 -2.06
CA LEU A 133 -12.10 12.93 -3.14
C LEU A 133 -12.14 13.86 -4.35
N SER A 134 -11.49 15.02 -4.30
CA SER A 134 -11.50 15.92 -5.43
C SER A 134 -10.90 15.25 -6.68
N PRO A 135 -11.39 15.58 -7.89
CA PRO A 135 -10.95 14.89 -9.10
C PRO A 135 -9.44 14.96 -9.33
N THR A 136 -8.80 16.06 -8.94
CA THR A 136 -7.35 16.29 -9.10
C THR A 136 -6.55 15.47 -8.08
N HIS A 137 -6.99 15.42 -6.82
CA HIS A 137 -6.42 14.55 -5.80
C HIS A 137 -6.51 13.07 -6.18
N LEU A 138 -7.65 12.62 -6.74
CA LEU A 138 -7.79 11.23 -7.22
C LEU A 138 -6.91 10.94 -8.44
N MET A 139 -6.69 11.91 -9.33
CA MET A 139 -5.74 11.78 -10.44
C MET A 139 -4.30 11.70 -9.94
N LEU A 140 -3.93 12.52 -8.96
CA LEU A 140 -2.64 12.46 -8.25
C LEU A 140 -2.46 11.10 -7.55
N ALA A 141 -3.48 10.61 -6.84
CA ALA A 141 -3.47 9.30 -6.19
C ALA A 141 -3.21 8.18 -7.20
N PHE A 142 -3.95 8.19 -8.31
CA PHE A 142 -3.83 7.19 -9.37
C PHE A 142 -2.43 7.23 -10.02
N GLY A 143 -1.95 8.41 -10.39
CA GLY A 143 -0.60 8.61 -10.92
C GLY A 143 0.48 8.18 -9.92
N GLY A 144 0.30 8.50 -8.65
CA GLY A 144 1.20 8.19 -7.54
C GLY A 144 1.30 6.70 -7.28
N VAL A 145 0.16 5.99 -7.22
CA VAL A 145 0.11 4.53 -7.12
C VAL A 145 0.87 3.89 -8.27
N LEU A 146 0.63 4.33 -9.51
CA LEU A 146 1.34 3.81 -10.67
C LEU A 146 2.84 4.11 -10.59
N LEU A 147 3.24 5.28 -10.10
CA LEU A 147 4.62 5.71 -9.96
C LEU A 147 5.38 4.85 -8.94
N ILE A 148 4.89 4.76 -7.69
CA ILE A 148 5.58 4.12 -6.56
C ILE A 148 5.59 2.58 -6.61
N THR A 149 4.70 1.97 -7.40
CA THR A 149 4.59 0.50 -7.51
C THR A 149 5.57 -0.13 -8.52
N GLY A 150 6.49 0.66 -9.09
CA GLY A 150 7.55 0.17 -9.98
C GLY A 150 8.37 -0.98 -9.38
N PRO A 151 8.99 -0.82 -8.19
CA PRO A 151 9.73 -1.89 -7.54
C PRO A 151 8.87 -3.11 -7.17
N LEU A 152 7.60 -2.90 -6.77
CA LEU A 152 6.64 -3.99 -6.54
C LEU A 152 6.45 -4.82 -7.82
N ARG A 153 6.11 -4.19 -8.95
CA ARG A 153 5.91 -4.88 -10.24
C ARG A 153 7.19 -5.51 -10.78
N ALA A 154 8.35 -4.89 -10.56
CA ALA A 154 9.64 -5.46 -10.92
C ALA A 154 9.95 -6.71 -10.07
N GLY A 155 9.68 -6.67 -8.77
CA GLY A 155 9.83 -7.80 -7.86
C GLY A 155 8.93 -8.98 -8.22
N LEU A 156 7.64 -8.72 -8.55
CA LEU A 156 6.67 -9.74 -9.01
C LEU A 156 7.14 -10.55 -10.23
N LYS A 157 8.00 -9.97 -11.06
CA LYS A 157 8.53 -10.61 -12.27
C LYS A 157 9.85 -11.33 -12.04
N ARG A 158 10.51 -11.11 -10.91
CA ARG A 158 11.73 -11.83 -10.55
C ARG A 158 11.37 -13.17 -9.93
N ALA A 159 12.18 -14.19 -10.22
CA ALA A 159 12.15 -15.41 -9.43
C ALA A 159 12.35 -15.07 -7.94
N ASN A 160 11.87 -15.91 -7.04
CA ASN A 160 12.08 -15.74 -5.60
C ASN A 160 13.59 -15.78 -5.28
N ASP A 161 14.26 -14.64 -5.39
CA ASP A 161 15.68 -14.51 -5.10
C ASP A 161 15.92 -14.61 -3.58
N ALA A 162 16.96 -15.36 -3.22
CA ALA A 162 17.29 -15.67 -1.83
C ALA A 162 17.85 -14.48 -1.04
N SER A 163 18.21 -13.36 -1.67
CA SER A 163 18.81 -12.21 -0.97
C SER A 163 17.78 -11.26 -0.34
N TRP A 164 18.06 -10.76 0.87
CA TRP A 164 17.28 -9.67 1.48
C TRP A 164 17.38 -8.39 0.67
N LEU A 165 18.54 -8.13 0.06
CA LEU A 165 18.77 -6.92 -0.72
C LEU A 165 17.81 -6.80 -1.91
N SER A 166 17.42 -7.92 -2.55
CA SER A 166 16.45 -7.93 -3.66
C SER A 166 14.98 -7.89 -3.23
N TYR A 167 14.69 -8.25 -1.98
CA TYR A 167 13.35 -8.27 -1.42
C TYR A 167 12.89 -6.91 -0.89
N PHE A 168 13.80 -6.13 -0.30
CA PHE A 168 13.42 -4.89 0.38
C PHE A 168 12.79 -3.82 -0.53
N PRO A 169 13.29 -3.52 -1.75
CA PRO A 169 12.62 -2.55 -2.62
C PRO A 169 11.18 -2.93 -2.95
N PHE A 170 10.94 -4.24 -3.15
CA PHE A 170 9.60 -4.80 -3.34
C PHE A 170 8.73 -4.59 -2.09
N LEU A 171 9.25 -4.89 -0.90
CA LEU A 171 8.53 -4.72 0.36
C LEU A 171 8.23 -3.25 0.67
N ILE A 172 9.19 -2.34 0.45
CA ILE A 172 9.01 -0.90 0.60
C ILE A 172 7.88 -0.46 -0.33
N SER A 173 7.95 -0.80 -1.62
CA SER A 173 6.93 -0.44 -2.60
C SER A 173 5.54 -1.00 -2.27
N ALA A 174 5.45 -2.22 -1.73
CA ALA A 174 4.20 -2.79 -1.23
C ALA A 174 3.66 -2.02 -0.01
N THR A 175 4.54 -1.61 0.90
CA THR A 175 4.19 -0.82 2.09
C THR A 175 3.72 0.57 1.68
N LEU A 176 4.39 1.23 0.74
CA LEU A 176 3.99 2.52 0.19
C LEU A 176 2.64 2.47 -0.53
N LEU A 177 2.37 1.37 -1.26
CA LEU A 177 1.05 1.12 -1.85
C LEU A 177 -0.02 1.01 -0.76
N PHE A 178 0.24 0.26 0.31
CA PHE A 178 -0.69 0.19 1.42
C PHE A 178 -0.92 1.57 2.06
N SER A 179 0.15 2.33 2.29
CA SER A 179 0.09 3.65 2.89
C SER A 179 -0.67 4.69 2.04
N ILE A 180 -0.42 4.78 0.74
CA ILE A 180 -1.20 5.71 -0.09
C ILE A 180 -2.69 5.32 -0.12
N LEU A 181 -3.01 4.03 -0.10
CA LEU A 181 -4.40 3.57 -0.05
C LEU A 181 -5.07 3.88 1.29
N THR A 182 -4.36 3.74 2.43
CA THR A 182 -4.89 4.14 3.73
C THR A 182 -5.01 5.66 3.87
N PHE A 183 -4.12 6.44 3.25
CA PHE A 183 -4.20 7.90 3.21
C PHE A 183 -5.46 8.36 2.46
N PHE A 184 -5.67 7.87 1.23
CA PHE A 184 -6.85 8.24 0.43
C PHE A 184 -8.18 7.63 0.93
N THR A 185 -8.11 6.77 1.94
CA THR A 185 -9.28 6.20 2.62
C THR A 185 -9.30 6.53 4.10
N ASP A 186 -8.64 7.63 4.48
CA ASP A 186 -8.48 8.07 5.87
C ASP A 186 -9.83 8.37 6.55
N TYR A 187 -10.82 8.86 5.81
CA TYR A 187 -12.20 9.03 6.27
C TYR A 187 -12.85 7.71 6.74
N ALA A 188 -12.27 6.57 6.36
CA ALA A 188 -12.65 5.22 6.77
C ALA A 188 -11.50 4.50 7.47
N SER A 189 -10.61 5.23 8.17
CA SER A 189 -9.48 4.66 8.89
C SER A 189 -9.69 4.69 10.41
N PRO A 190 -9.70 3.52 11.09
CA PRO A 190 -9.67 3.46 12.55
C PRO A 190 -8.40 4.08 13.17
N LEU A 191 -7.32 4.19 12.41
CA LEU A 191 -6.07 4.83 12.86
C LEU A 191 -6.05 6.33 12.60
N GLY A 192 -6.99 6.86 11.80
CA GLY A 192 -7.12 8.31 11.56
C GLY A 192 -8.02 9.02 12.57
N GLY A 193 -8.87 8.29 13.30
CA GLY A 193 -9.63 8.86 14.40
C GLY A 193 -10.11 7.81 15.39
N THR A 194 -10.20 8.19 16.66
CA THR A 194 -10.56 7.30 17.79
C THR A 194 -12.05 7.31 18.12
N TRP A 195 -12.92 7.39 17.12
CA TRP A 195 -14.40 7.52 17.24
C TRP A 195 -15.09 6.49 18.16
N ILE A 196 -14.41 5.41 18.52
CA ILE A 196 -14.88 4.36 19.43
C ILE A 196 -14.58 4.64 20.91
N THR A 197 -13.75 5.64 21.20
CA THR A 197 -13.21 5.91 22.52
C THR A 197 -14.15 6.76 23.36
N SER A 198 -14.10 6.60 24.68
CA SER A 198 -15.04 7.25 25.60
C SER A 198 -15.08 8.77 25.47
N VAL A 199 -13.95 9.38 25.08
CA VAL A 199 -13.82 10.83 24.89
C VAL A 199 -14.53 11.34 23.62
N ASP A 200 -14.72 10.47 22.63
CA ASP A 200 -15.34 10.77 21.33
C ASP A 200 -16.80 10.30 21.25
N ARG A 201 -17.44 10.04 22.39
CA ARG A 201 -18.82 9.52 22.41
C ARG A 201 -19.79 10.56 21.82
N PRO A 202 -20.54 10.22 20.76
CA PRO A 202 -21.46 11.16 20.14
C PRO A 202 -22.72 11.36 20.99
N GLY A 203 -23.44 12.46 20.74
CA GLY A 203 -24.79 12.67 21.29
C GLY A 203 -25.76 11.57 20.87
N GLN A 204 -26.81 11.35 21.67
CA GLN A 204 -27.74 10.21 21.52
C GLN A 204 -28.31 10.05 20.10
N GLY A 205 -28.60 11.16 19.40
CA GLY A 205 -29.13 11.13 18.03
C GLY A 205 -28.16 10.61 16.97
N TYR A 206 -26.86 10.54 17.25
CA TYR A 206 -25.82 10.15 16.29
C TYR A 206 -25.18 8.80 16.60
N VAL A 207 -25.54 8.17 17.71
CA VAL A 207 -24.96 6.89 18.18
C VAL A 207 -24.97 5.82 17.08
N PHE A 208 -26.13 5.59 16.45
CA PHE A 208 -26.24 4.57 15.40
C PHE A 208 -25.34 4.87 14.20
N VAL A 209 -25.34 6.11 13.72
CA VAL A 209 -24.56 6.52 12.54
C VAL A 209 -23.07 6.37 12.80
N THR A 210 -22.58 6.82 13.96
CA THR A 210 -21.16 6.68 14.34
C THR A 210 -20.76 5.21 14.49
N GLN A 211 -21.63 4.36 15.06
CA GLN A 211 -21.37 2.92 15.12
C GLN A 211 -21.31 2.28 13.73
N ALA A 212 -22.28 2.59 12.87
CA ALA A 212 -22.35 2.06 11.51
C ALA A 212 -21.13 2.48 10.68
N LEU A 213 -20.73 3.74 10.75
CA LEU A 213 -19.52 4.25 10.07
C LEU A 213 -18.25 3.60 10.62
N GLY A 214 -18.11 3.51 11.96
CA GLY A 214 -16.97 2.86 12.59
C GLY A 214 -16.83 1.39 12.16
N ILE A 215 -17.92 0.61 12.23
CA ILE A 215 -17.91 -0.79 11.79
C ILE A 215 -17.55 -0.87 10.31
N THR A 216 -18.14 -0.03 9.47
CA THR A 216 -17.86 -0.01 8.02
C THR A 216 -16.39 0.29 7.75
N ALA A 217 -15.79 1.26 8.45
CA ALA A 217 -14.38 1.58 8.37
C ALA A 217 -13.48 0.38 8.72
N PHE A 218 -13.77 -0.32 9.84
CA PHE A 218 -13.04 -1.53 10.22
C PHE A 218 -13.13 -2.63 9.15
N LEU A 219 -14.30 -2.88 8.59
CA LEU A 219 -14.50 -3.89 7.55
C LEU A 219 -13.81 -3.51 6.24
N PHE A 220 -13.92 -2.24 5.83
CA PHE A 220 -13.29 -1.74 4.61
C PHE A 220 -11.77 -1.85 4.69
N GLN A 221 -11.17 -1.40 5.79
CA GLN A 221 -9.72 -1.47 6.00
C GLN A 221 -9.24 -2.93 6.18
N SER A 222 -10.05 -3.81 6.78
CA SER A 222 -9.78 -5.26 6.83
C SER A 222 -9.68 -5.86 5.43
N ALA A 223 -10.62 -5.50 4.55
CA ALA A 223 -10.65 -5.98 3.18
C ALA A 223 -9.44 -5.47 2.39
N LEU A 224 -9.13 -4.17 2.51
CA LEU A 224 -8.00 -3.51 1.87
C LEU A 224 -6.66 -4.17 2.26
N LEU A 225 -6.40 -4.28 3.56
CA LEU A 225 -5.19 -4.94 4.09
C LEU A 225 -5.08 -6.38 3.59
N THR A 226 -6.16 -7.15 3.73
CA THR A 226 -6.15 -8.57 3.36
C THR A 226 -5.93 -8.76 1.87
N ALA A 227 -6.53 -7.94 1.01
CA ALA A 227 -6.36 -8.00 -0.43
C ALA A 227 -4.90 -7.77 -0.84
N ILE A 228 -4.26 -6.74 -0.29
CA ILE A 228 -2.85 -6.43 -0.58
C ILE A 228 -1.96 -7.59 -0.13
N VAL A 229 -2.11 -8.06 1.10
CA VAL A 229 -1.28 -9.15 1.64
C VAL A 229 -1.46 -10.44 0.85
N LEU A 230 -2.69 -10.77 0.43
CA LEU A 230 -2.95 -11.95 -0.39
C LEU A 230 -2.34 -11.87 -1.78
N VAL A 231 -2.31 -10.69 -2.40
CA VAL A 231 -1.57 -10.47 -3.66
C VAL A 231 -0.08 -10.75 -3.46
N LEU A 232 0.50 -10.34 -2.32
CA LEU A 232 1.90 -10.65 -2.01
C LEU A 232 2.11 -12.16 -1.83
N ILE A 233 1.29 -12.83 -1.01
CA ILE A 233 1.40 -14.29 -0.75
C ILE A 233 1.21 -15.11 -2.03
N ARG A 234 0.33 -14.67 -2.93
CA ARG A 234 0.07 -15.36 -4.21
C ARG A 234 1.30 -15.42 -5.11
N ASN A 235 2.15 -14.39 -5.07
CA ASN A 235 3.26 -14.25 -6.00
C ASN A 235 4.63 -14.51 -5.35
N HIS A 236 4.77 -14.24 -4.05
CA HIS A 236 6.02 -14.40 -3.31
C HIS A 236 5.79 -15.06 -1.96
N LYS A 237 6.83 -15.78 -1.51
CA LYS A 237 6.89 -16.21 -0.11
C LYS A 237 7.21 -14.98 0.74
N LEU A 238 6.25 -14.57 1.58
CA LEU A 238 6.50 -13.53 2.58
C LEU A 238 7.66 -13.93 3.48
N ARG A 239 8.63 -13.03 3.60
CA ARG A 239 9.77 -13.24 4.49
C ARG A 239 9.41 -12.87 5.93
N PRO A 240 10.04 -13.49 6.94
CA PRO A 240 9.82 -13.13 8.34
C PRO A 240 10.07 -11.64 8.58
N GLY A 241 9.11 -10.95 9.19
CA GLY A 241 9.20 -9.52 9.51
C GLY A 241 8.60 -8.60 8.42
N ALA A 242 8.16 -9.16 7.29
CA ALA A 242 7.58 -8.35 6.21
C ALA A 242 6.27 -7.67 6.64
N LEU A 243 5.41 -8.39 7.36
CA LEU A 243 4.14 -7.83 7.83
C LEU A 243 4.34 -6.91 9.04
N THR A 244 5.31 -7.22 9.91
CA THR A 244 5.78 -6.30 10.95
C THR A 244 6.23 -4.99 10.36
N PHE A 245 7.10 -5.01 9.35
CA PHE A 245 7.56 -3.79 8.67
C PHE A 245 6.38 -3.01 8.06
N MET A 246 5.54 -3.69 7.27
CA MET A 246 4.44 -3.04 6.55
C MET A 246 3.43 -2.40 7.50
N LEU A 247 2.97 -3.12 8.53
CA LEU A 247 1.98 -2.62 9.49
C LEU A 247 2.59 -1.57 10.42
N THR A 248 3.85 -1.71 10.84
CA THR A 248 4.50 -0.70 11.69
C THR A 248 4.62 0.63 10.96
N ILE A 249 5.13 0.64 9.73
CA ILE A 249 5.30 1.88 8.96
C ILE A 249 3.95 2.52 8.65
N ASN A 250 2.95 1.73 8.23
CA ASN A 250 1.62 2.27 7.96
C ASN A 250 0.96 2.85 9.21
N SER A 251 0.95 2.10 10.33
CA SER A 251 0.41 2.59 11.59
C SER A 251 1.14 3.85 12.05
N ALA A 252 2.46 3.91 11.93
CA ALA A 252 3.23 5.09 12.29
C ALA A 252 2.81 6.33 11.48
N LEU A 253 2.69 6.18 10.15
CA LEU A 253 2.29 7.27 9.27
C LEU A 253 0.87 7.77 9.58
N MET A 254 -0.09 6.85 9.75
CA MET A 254 -1.48 7.22 10.09
C MET A 254 -1.60 7.87 11.47
N VAL A 255 -0.93 7.31 12.48
CA VAL A 255 -0.97 7.82 13.86
C VAL A 255 -0.27 9.17 13.97
N VAL A 256 0.91 9.35 13.37
CA VAL A 256 1.62 10.63 13.41
C VAL A 256 0.82 11.72 12.71
N MET A 257 0.16 11.41 11.59
CA MET A 257 -0.66 12.38 10.86
C MET A 257 -1.80 12.98 11.73
N HIS A 258 -2.35 12.16 12.63
CA HIS A 258 -3.55 12.46 13.42
C HIS A 258 -3.29 12.58 14.92
N ASP A 259 -2.03 12.78 15.33
CA ASP A 259 -1.65 12.70 16.73
C ASP A 259 -2.38 13.72 17.63
N ILE A 260 -2.74 14.89 17.09
CA ILE A 260 -3.56 15.91 17.76
C ILE A 260 -4.97 15.45 18.16
N PHE A 261 -5.55 14.44 17.48
CA PHE A 261 -6.91 13.98 17.77
C PHE A 261 -6.98 12.89 18.83
N PHE A 262 -5.84 12.35 19.27
CA PHE A 262 -5.84 11.33 20.30
C PHE A 262 -5.88 12.00 21.69
N GLY A 263 -7.02 11.84 22.38
CA GLY A 263 -7.21 12.36 23.74
C GLY A 263 -6.25 11.81 24.80
N ALA A 264 -5.39 10.84 24.45
CA ALA A 264 -4.30 10.32 25.27
C ALA A 264 -3.07 9.98 24.40
N ASN A 265 -1.96 9.61 25.05
CA ASN A 265 -0.71 9.26 24.38
C ASN A 265 -0.94 8.18 23.28
N PRO A 266 -0.71 8.50 22.00
CA PRO A 266 -0.97 7.59 20.89
C PRO A 266 0.04 6.44 20.77
N ALA A 267 1.03 6.37 21.66
CA ALA A 267 2.04 5.32 21.65
C ALA A 267 1.44 3.91 21.63
N LEU A 268 0.31 3.65 22.29
CA LEU A 268 -0.33 2.32 22.24
C LEU A 268 -0.96 1.99 20.88
N LEU A 269 -1.39 2.99 20.10
CA LEU A 269 -1.84 2.80 18.72
C LEU A 269 -0.64 2.53 17.79
N PHE A 270 0.51 3.16 18.02
CA PHE A 270 1.75 2.80 17.33
C PHE A 270 2.17 1.35 17.61
N VAL A 271 2.14 0.94 18.88
CA VAL A 271 2.48 -0.42 19.32
C VAL A 271 1.52 -1.46 18.72
N THR A 272 0.28 -1.09 18.42
CA THR A 272 -0.71 -1.98 17.77
C THR A 272 -0.19 -2.49 16.42
N GLY A 273 0.36 -1.63 15.56
CA GLY A 273 0.92 -2.04 14.27
C GLY A 273 2.07 -3.02 14.41
N VAL A 274 2.95 -2.79 15.39
CA VAL A 274 4.08 -3.68 15.71
C VAL A 274 3.59 -5.04 16.19
N LEU A 275 2.72 -5.08 17.20
CA LEU A 275 2.22 -6.34 17.78
C LEU A 275 1.41 -7.15 16.77
N ALA A 276 0.53 -6.50 16.02
CA ALA A 276 -0.25 -7.14 14.96
C ALA A 276 0.65 -7.72 13.87
N GLY A 277 1.67 -6.96 13.46
CA GLY A 277 2.62 -7.41 12.46
C GLY A 277 3.48 -8.58 12.91
N VAL A 278 3.97 -8.57 14.16
CA VAL A 278 4.69 -9.71 14.75
C VAL A 278 3.80 -10.95 14.80
N ALA A 279 2.56 -10.80 15.27
CA ALA A 279 1.60 -11.90 15.30
C ALA A 279 1.31 -12.42 13.87
N ALA A 280 1.17 -11.53 12.89
CA ALA A 280 0.96 -11.91 11.50
C ALA A 280 2.17 -12.66 10.90
N ASP A 281 3.39 -12.23 11.18
CA ASP A 281 4.60 -12.93 10.76
C ASP A 281 4.72 -14.31 11.43
N VAL A 282 4.34 -14.44 12.71
CA VAL A 282 4.24 -15.73 13.40
C VAL A 282 3.22 -16.64 12.71
N LEU A 283 2.04 -16.11 12.32
CA LEU A 283 1.04 -16.87 11.57
C LEU A 283 1.57 -17.31 10.20
N VAL A 284 2.27 -16.44 9.46
CA VAL A 284 2.93 -16.81 8.20
C VAL A 284 3.92 -17.95 8.42
N TRP A 285 4.75 -17.85 9.46
CA TRP A 285 5.75 -18.87 9.78
C TRP A 285 5.12 -20.21 10.18
N ARG A 286 4.07 -20.20 11.01
CA ARG A 286 3.38 -21.40 11.52
C ARG A 286 2.47 -22.05 10.48
N LEU A 287 1.61 -21.27 9.85
CA LEU A 287 0.57 -21.77 8.95
C LEU A 287 1.10 -21.99 7.52
N LYS A 288 2.14 -21.25 7.12
CA LYS A 288 2.69 -21.25 5.75
C LYS A 288 1.60 -21.04 4.69
N PRO A 289 0.82 -19.95 4.79
CA PRO A 289 -0.29 -19.68 3.88
C PRO A 289 0.24 -19.55 2.44
N SER A 290 -0.43 -20.22 1.50
CA SER A 290 -0.08 -20.19 0.07
C SER A 290 -1.27 -20.65 -0.77
N ILE A 291 -1.20 -20.43 -2.09
CA ILE A 291 -2.21 -20.92 -3.04
C ILE A 291 -2.29 -22.46 -3.08
N ILE A 292 -1.25 -23.16 -2.62
CA ILE A 292 -1.23 -24.63 -2.49
C ILE A 292 -1.89 -25.04 -1.17
N ASN A 293 -1.61 -24.32 -0.08
CA ASN A 293 -2.20 -24.57 1.24
C ASN A 293 -3.39 -23.62 1.50
N ILE A 294 -4.49 -23.84 0.77
CA ILE A 294 -5.67 -22.96 0.77
C ILE A 294 -6.29 -22.85 2.17
N ARG A 295 -6.32 -23.95 2.96
CA ARG A 295 -6.87 -23.91 4.33
C ARG A 295 -6.07 -22.95 5.22
N ALA A 296 -4.75 -23.03 5.17
CA ALA A 296 -3.88 -22.10 5.90
C ALA A 296 -4.02 -20.67 5.40
N LEU A 297 -4.15 -20.47 4.08
CA LEU A 297 -4.40 -19.17 3.48
C LEU A 297 -5.68 -18.54 4.03
N ARG A 298 -6.79 -19.27 4.02
CA ARG A 298 -8.10 -18.80 4.52
C ARG A 298 -8.08 -18.49 6.01
N LEU A 299 -7.45 -19.36 6.81
CA LEU A 299 -7.28 -19.14 8.24
C LEU A 299 -6.43 -17.89 8.51
N PHE A 300 -5.32 -17.75 7.80
CA PHE A 300 -4.47 -16.56 7.88
C PHE A 300 -5.23 -15.28 7.50
N SER A 301 -5.98 -15.31 6.40
CA SER A 301 -6.79 -14.17 5.95
C SER A 301 -7.86 -13.76 6.95
N ALA A 302 -8.42 -14.72 7.71
CA ALA A 302 -9.34 -14.41 8.79
C ALA A 302 -8.61 -13.84 10.02
N ALA A 303 -7.49 -14.46 10.40
CA ALA A 303 -6.77 -14.11 11.61
C ALA A 303 -6.07 -12.74 11.53
N LEU A 304 -5.55 -12.36 10.36
CA LEU A 304 -4.80 -11.12 10.17
C LEU A 304 -5.57 -9.86 10.61
N PRO A 305 -6.72 -9.50 10.00
CA PRO A 305 -7.48 -8.32 10.41
C PRO A 305 -8.11 -8.48 11.80
N ALA A 306 -8.52 -9.68 12.19
CA ALA A 306 -9.07 -9.92 13.54
C ALA A 306 -8.05 -9.61 14.65
N ILE A 307 -6.79 -10.05 14.48
CA ILE A 307 -5.72 -9.77 15.44
C ILE A 307 -5.35 -8.29 15.46
N LEU A 308 -5.23 -7.66 14.28
CA LEU A 308 -4.94 -6.23 14.18
C LEU A 308 -5.96 -5.41 14.97
N TYR A 309 -7.25 -5.67 14.74
CA TYR A 309 -8.30 -4.89 15.40
C TYR A 309 -8.55 -5.30 16.84
N LEU A 310 -8.27 -6.55 17.22
CA LEU A 310 -8.22 -6.91 18.63
C LEU A 310 -7.17 -6.08 19.38
N PHE A 311 -5.95 -5.96 18.85
CA PHE A 311 -4.93 -5.10 19.46
C PHE A 311 -5.31 -3.63 19.45
N TYR A 312 -5.93 -3.13 18.39
CA TYR A 312 -6.46 -1.76 18.34
C TYR A 312 -7.49 -1.49 19.44
N PHE A 313 -8.50 -2.36 19.58
CA PHE A 313 -9.53 -2.21 20.62
C PHE A 313 -8.93 -2.31 22.02
N LEU A 314 -7.98 -3.23 22.24
CA LEU A 314 -7.27 -3.33 23.52
C LEU A 314 -6.46 -2.06 23.81
N ALA A 315 -5.74 -1.53 22.82
CA ALA A 315 -4.99 -0.29 22.96
C ALA A 315 -5.93 0.87 23.35
N ALA A 316 -7.05 1.04 22.65
CA ALA A 316 -8.06 2.06 22.95
C ALA A 316 -8.72 1.86 24.33
N LEU A 317 -9.00 0.61 24.71
CA LEU A 317 -9.57 0.28 26.02
C LEU A 317 -8.63 0.65 27.17
N PHE A 318 -7.33 0.39 27.01
CA PHE A 318 -6.32 0.65 28.05
C PHE A 318 -5.82 2.10 28.09
N THR A 319 -6.09 2.93 27.06
CA THR A 319 -5.75 4.36 27.07
C THR A 319 -6.88 5.22 27.61
N VAL A 320 -8.03 5.22 26.95
CA VAL A 320 -9.15 6.16 27.18
C VAL A 320 -10.49 5.46 27.39
N GLY A 321 -10.50 4.13 27.32
CA GLY A 321 -11.71 3.32 27.40
C GLY A 321 -12.55 3.39 26.13
N LEU A 322 -13.56 2.52 26.07
CA LEU A 322 -14.48 2.42 24.95
C LEU A 322 -15.89 2.80 25.39
N TRP A 323 -16.59 3.61 24.59
CA TRP A 323 -18.05 3.77 24.77
C TRP A 323 -18.83 2.64 24.09
N TRP A 324 -18.18 1.90 23.19
CA TRP A 324 -18.74 0.71 22.55
C TRP A 324 -18.90 -0.41 23.58
N SER A 325 -20.07 -1.04 23.60
CA SER A 325 -20.33 -2.20 24.46
C SER A 325 -19.45 -3.38 24.07
N ILE A 326 -19.31 -4.34 24.98
CA ILE A 326 -18.56 -5.58 24.71
C ILE A 326 -19.09 -6.31 23.48
N HIS A 327 -20.40 -6.33 23.26
CA HIS A 327 -21.02 -6.96 22.09
C HIS A 327 -20.55 -6.32 20.78
N LEU A 328 -20.36 -5.00 20.78
CA LEU A 328 -20.07 -4.26 19.57
C LEU A 328 -18.60 -4.41 19.17
N TRP A 329 -17.66 -4.17 20.08
CA TRP A 329 -16.24 -4.23 19.71
C TRP A 329 -15.76 -5.67 19.50
N THR A 330 -16.22 -6.63 20.31
CA THR A 330 -15.89 -8.06 20.07
C THR A 330 -16.55 -8.58 18.80
N GLY A 331 -17.78 -8.17 18.51
CA GLY A 331 -18.47 -8.47 17.25
C GLY A 331 -17.73 -7.89 16.04
N ALA A 332 -17.23 -6.65 16.13
CA ALA A 332 -16.44 -6.03 15.09
C ALA A 332 -15.15 -6.81 14.79
N VAL A 333 -14.42 -7.26 15.82
CA VAL A 333 -13.23 -8.13 15.65
C VAL A 333 -13.54 -9.38 14.84
N VAL A 334 -14.65 -10.06 15.17
CA VAL A 334 -15.10 -11.26 14.45
C VAL A 334 -15.45 -10.93 13.00
N LEU A 335 -16.20 -9.84 12.76
CA LEU A 335 -16.58 -9.44 11.40
C LEU A 335 -15.39 -9.01 10.54
N CYS A 336 -14.37 -8.38 11.11
CA CYS A 336 -13.10 -8.11 10.44
C CYS A 336 -12.44 -9.40 9.95
N GLY A 337 -12.45 -10.44 10.79
CA GLY A 337 -11.96 -11.76 10.41
C GLY A 337 -12.81 -12.42 9.32
N VAL A 338 -14.14 -12.32 9.39
CA VAL A 338 -15.03 -12.79 8.33
C VAL A 338 -14.75 -12.06 7.01
N MET A 339 -14.53 -10.75 7.05
CA MET A 339 -14.23 -9.96 5.86
C MET A 339 -12.92 -10.42 5.20
N GLY A 340 -11.85 -10.59 5.98
CA GLY A 340 -10.59 -11.11 5.45
C GLY A 340 -10.75 -12.53 4.87
N TRP A 341 -11.51 -13.39 5.55
CA TRP A 341 -11.86 -14.71 5.02
C TRP A 341 -12.63 -14.65 3.69
N LEU A 342 -13.62 -13.76 3.54
CA LEU A 342 -14.36 -13.59 2.29
C LEU A 342 -13.46 -13.10 1.14
N VAL A 343 -12.57 -12.13 1.40
CA VAL A 343 -11.60 -11.65 0.41
C VAL A 343 -10.70 -12.78 -0.10
N SER A 344 -10.39 -13.77 0.74
CA SER A 344 -9.58 -14.92 0.32
C SER A 344 -10.21 -15.76 -0.79
N TYR A 345 -11.56 -15.82 -0.88
CA TYR A 345 -12.26 -16.51 -1.97
C TYR A 345 -12.20 -15.76 -3.30
N LEU A 346 -12.11 -14.42 -3.26
CA LEU A 346 -11.94 -13.61 -4.47
C LEU A 346 -10.54 -13.78 -5.06
N VAL A 347 -9.52 -13.87 -4.20
CA VAL A 347 -8.12 -14.00 -4.64
C VAL A 347 -7.75 -15.43 -5.02
N VAL A 348 -8.31 -16.42 -4.31
CA VAL A 348 -8.06 -17.85 -4.55
C VAL A 348 -9.40 -18.62 -4.60
N PRO A 349 -10.02 -18.73 -5.79
CA PRO A 349 -11.26 -19.47 -5.97
C PRO A 349 -11.10 -20.95 -5.58
N SER A 350 -12.17 -21.56 -5.06
CA SER A 350 -12.19 -22.98 -4.67
C SER A 350 -11.99 -23.96 -5.82
N ASN A 351 -12.18 -23.52 -7.07
CA ASN A 351 -12.26 -24.37 -8.25
C ASN A 351 -11.11 -24.11 -9.25
N VAL A 352 -9.86 -24.03 -8.78
CA VAL A 352 -8.78 -24.43 -9.68
C VAL A 352 -8.83 -25.95 -9.72
N GLU A 353 -9.70 -26.47 -10.58
CA GLU A 353 -9.64 -27.86 -11.02
C GLU A 353 -8.19 -28.16 -11.37
N LYS A 354 -7.73 -29.32 -10.91
CA LYS A 354 -6.54 -29.96 -11.43
C LYS A 354 -6.75 -30.15 -12.93
N VAL A 355 -6.47 -29.14 -13.75
CA VAL A 355 -6.21 -29.37 -15.17
C VAL A 355 -4.99 -30.27 -15.18
N SER A 356 -5.24 -31.51 -15.53
CA SER A 356 -4.32 -32.62 -15.59
C SER A 356 -3.06 -32.22 -16.34
N LEU A 357 -1.94 -32.07 -15.63
CA LEU A 357 -0.60 -32.19 -16.20
C LEU A 357 -0.32 -33.68 -16.47
N PHE A 358 -1.14 -34.32 -17.30
CA PHE A 358 -0.92 -35.61 -17.95
C PHE A 358 -1.94 -35.74 -19.08
N GLU A 359 -1.65 -35.11 -20.22
CA GLU A 359 -1.90 -35.66 -21.56
C GLU A 359 -0.72 -35.28 -22.46
#